data_AF-A0A8K0K677-F1
#
_entry.id   AF-A0A8K0K677-F1
#
_cell.length_a   1.000
_cell.length_b   1.000
_cell.length_c   1.000
_cell.angle_alpha   90.00
_cell.angle_beta   90.00
_cell.angle_gamma   90.00
#
_symmetry.space_group_name_H-M   'P 1'
#
loop_
_entity.id
_entity.type
_entity.pdbx_description
1 polymer ?
#
loop_
_entity_poly.entity_id
_entity_poly.type
_entity_poly.pdbx_seq_one_letter_code
_entity_poly.pdbx_strand_id
1 'polypeptide(L)'
;MRVFVIYVLLSSVCVVRGGLFDWFYYPVKLFTGKSDQTSLYAIENDDTVLSSLQFEADSEYDTFLSEAQSVIDVKLSTVETCQHKVIMKIKSSCASLTEEDLAKLSISLLNCKTSEEGGHQFICTNKMTIEECTREMDSEMWKAFRVMHDQARSLCFSVRQQLFKAMTEMVVNKLMHTSQAQLKSMKVLQVIIFC
;
A
#
# COMPACT_ATOMS: atom_id res chain seq x y z
N MET A 1 -41.58 28.08 -46.01
CA MET A 1 -41.71 26.89 -45.13
C MET A 1 -41.17 25.60 -45.74
N ARG A 2 -41.29 25.35 -47.06
CA ARG A 2 -40.77 24.12 -47.71
C ARG A 2 -39.24 24.02 -47.80
N VAL A 3 -38.53 25.14 -47.90
CA VAL A 3 -37.04 25.17 -47.99
C VAL A 3 -36.38 24.86 -46.64
N PHE A 4 -37.02 25.24 -45.53
CA PHE A 4 -36.49 25.01 -44.19
C PHE A 4 -36.55 23.52 -43.81
N VAL A 5 -37.60 22.82 -44.24
CA VAL A 5 -37.76 21.37 -44.02
C VAL A 5 -36.71 20.58 -44.80
N ILE A 6 -36.34 21.03 -46.01
CA ILE A 6 -35.30 20.39 -46.82
C ILE A 6 -33.92 20.58 -46.17
N TYR A 7 -33.63 21.75 -45.58
CA TYR A 7 -32.37 22.00 -44.88
C TYR A 7 -32.20 21.16 -43.60
N VAL A 8 -33.29 20.91 -42.87
CA VAL A 8 -33.31 20.05 -41.67
C VAL A 8 -33.19 18.55 -42.02
N LEU A 9 -33.70 18.15 -43.19
CA LEU A 9 -33.56 16.77 -43.68
C LEU A 9 -32.19 16.50 -44.33
N LEU A 10 -31.49 17.52 -44.83
CA LEU A 10 -30.13 17.37 -45.37
C LEU A 10 -29.04 17.37 -44.29
N SER A 11 -29.25 18.01 -43.13
CA SER A 11 -28.30 17.97 -42.01
C SER A 11 -28.37 16.69 -41.16
N SER A 12 -29.34 15.81 -41.41
CA SER A 12 -29.56 14.56 -40.68
C SER A 12 -28.90 13.33 -41.31
N VAL A 13 -28.05 13.49 -42.34
CA VAL A 13 -27.33 12.38 -42.97
C VAL A 13 -26.01 12.01 -42.26
N CYS A 14 -25.62 12.70 -41.18
CA CYS A 14 -24.62 12.15 -40.25
C CYS A 14 -25.29 11.11 -39.32
N VAL A 15 -25.39 9.87 -39.80
CA VAL A 15 -25.73 8.71 -38.99
C VAL A 15 -24.59 8.47 -38.00
N VAL A 16 -24.68 9.04 -36.79
CA VAL A 16 -23.91 8.56 -35.63
C VAL A 16 -24.59 7.28 -35.15
N ARG A 17 -24.17 6.14 -35.72
CA ARG A 17 -24.51 4.82 -35.18
C ARG A 17 -23.64 4.57 -33.95
N GLY A 18 -24.21 4.83 -32.78
CA GLY A 18 -23.59 4.58 -31.47
C GLY A 18 -23.84 5.73 -30.50
N GLY A 19 -25.08 5.85 -30.00
CA GLY A 19 -25.45 6.89 -29.05
C GLY A 19 -24.93 6.62 -27.63
N LEU A 20 -24.68 7.71 -26.90
CA LEU A 20 -24.19 7.82 -25.51
C LEU A 20 -24.86 6.93 -24.43
N PHE A 21 -25.94 6.21 -24.73
CA PHE A 21 -26.75 5.46 -23.76
C PHE A 21 -26.65 3.94 -23.88
N ASP A 22 -25.79 3.41 -24.76
CA ASP A 22 -25.64 1.95 -24.95
C ASP A 22 -25.13 1.21 -23.70
N TRP A 23 -24.43 1.90 -22.79
CA TRP A 23 -23.99 1.33 -21.50
C TRP A 23 -25.14 0.95 -20.57
N PHE A 24 -26.33 1.55 -20.76
CA PHE A 24 -27.48 1.32 -19.88
C PHE A 24 -28.18 -0.02 -20.15
N TYR A 25 -27.99 -0.58 -21.35
CA TYR A 25 -28.71 -1.77 -21.82
C TYR A 25 -27.87 -3.05 -21.87
N TYR A 26 -26.55 -2.96 -21.66
CA TYR A 26 -25.70 -4.15 -21.56
C TYR A 26 -25.26 -4.39 -20.11
N PRO A 27 -25.65 -5.52 -19.49
CA PRO A 27 -25.14 -5.87 -18.17
C PRO A 27 -23.64 -6.09 -18.26
N VAL A 28 -22.88 -5.32 -17.47
CA VAL A 28 -21.45 -5.47 -17.25
C VAL A 28 -21.16 -6.91 -16.82
N LYS A 29 -20.63 -7.73 -17.74
CA LYS A 29 -19.98 -8.99 -17.37
C LYS A 29 -18.66 -8.64 -16.71
N LEU A 30 -18.63 -8.81 -15.40
CA LEU A 30 -17.45 -8.76 -14.55
C LEU A 30 -16.33 -9.64 -15.13
N PHE A 31 -15.12 -9.06 -15.22
CA PHE A 31 -13.80 -9.66 -15.37
C PHE A 31 -13.72 -11.19 -15.55
N THR A 32 -13.32 -11.62 -16.74
CA THR A 32 -12.50 -12.84 -16.91
C THR A 32 -11.32 -12.49 -17.79
N GLY A 33 -10.12 -12.62 -17.22
CA GLY A 33 -8.89 -12.08 -17.76
C GLY A 33 -8.41 -12.66 -19.08
N LYS A 34 -7.68 -11.82 -19.81
CA LYS A 34 -6.50 -12.21 -20.57
C LYS A 34 -5.60 -10.98 -20.70
N SER A 35 -4.45 -11.02 -20.04
CA SER A 35 -3.40 -10.02 -20.18
C SER A 35 -2.70 -10.23 -21.51
N ASP A 36 -2.89 -9.32 -22.47
CA ASP A 36 -1.95 -9.18 -23.58
C ASP A 36 -1.07 -7.95 -23.30
N GLN A 37 0.15 -8.25 -22.84
CA GLN A 37 1.28 -7.35 -22.88
C GLN A 37 1.68 -7.16 -24.34
N THR A 38 1.21 -6.12 -25.03
CA THR A 38 1.89 -5.59 -26.23
C THR A 38 1.41 -4.16 -26.48
N SER A 39 2.17 -3.19 -25.97
CA SER A 39 2.49 -1.93 -26.65
C SER A 39 3.23 -1.01 -25.67
N LEU A 40 4.47 -1.39 -25.39
CA LEU A 40 5.49 -0.45 -24.96
C LEU A 40 5.96 0.27 -26.26
N TYR A 41 6.32 1.55 -26.15
CA TYR A 41 6.91 2.42 -27.18
C TYR A 41 5.96 3.10 -28.18
N ALA A 42 5.55 4.33 -27.82
CA ALA A 42 5.59 5.52 -28.67
C ALA A 42 5.25 6.72 -27.79
N ILE A 43 6.27 7.29 -27.17
CA ILE A 43 6.20 8.59 -26.50
C ILE A 43 6.83 9.58 -27.46
N GLU A 44 6.04 10.53 -27.94
CA GLU A 44 6.57 11.76 -28.48
C GLU A 44 5.71 12.94 -28.03
N ASN A 45 6.35 13.77 -27.20
CA ASN A 45 6.11 15.18 -26.88
C ASN A 45 4.90 15.56 -25.99
N ASP A 46 5.03 15.25 -24.68
CA ASP A 46 4.81 16.19 -23.57
C ASP A 46 5.41 15.61 -22.25
N ASP A 47 6.74 15.39 -22.24
CA ASP A 47 7.44 14.60 -21.20
C ASP A 47 7.81 15.39 -19.93
N THR A 48 7.60 16.70 -19.89
CA THR A 48 8.01 17.55 -18.76
C THR A 48 6.98 17.58 -17.62
N VAL A 49 5.72 17.24 -17.89
CA VAL A 49 4.66 17.14 -16.87
C VAL A 49 4.50 15.71 -16.36
N LEU A 50 4.93 14.70 -17.13
CA LEU A 50 4.70 13.30 -16.80
C LEU A 50 5.68 12.75 -15.75
N SER A 51 6.90 13.28 -15.72
CA SER A 51 7.97 12.89 -14.79
C SER A 51 7.83 13.52 -13.40
N SER A 52 6.93 14.50 -13.22
CA SER A 52 6.67 15.19 -11.94
C SER A 52 5.47 14.64 -11.16
N LEU A 53 4.74 13.68 -11.71
CA LEU A 53 3.45 13.24 -11.17
C LEU A 53 3.49 11.89 -10.44
N GLN A 54 4.69 11.34 -10.25
CA GLN A 54 4.89 10.19 -9.38
C GLN A 54 4.74 10.70 -7.94
N PHE A 55 3.64 10.31 -7.27
CA PHE A 55 3.45 10.67 -5.87
C PHE A 55 4.68 10.20 -5.08
N GLU A 56 5.26 11.12 -4.31
CA GLU A 56 6.61 11.04 -3.71
C GLU A 56 7.04 9.62 -3.36
N ALA A 57 7.98 9.07 -4.14
CA ALA A 57 8.82 8.01 -3.62
C ALA A 57 9.61 8.63 -2.45
N ASP A 58 9.50 8.04 -1.25
CA ASP A 58 10.12 8.42 0.03
C ASP A 58 11.68 8.41 -0.01
N SER A 59 12.27 8.99 -1.06
CA SER A 59 13.72 9.07 -1.30
C SER A 59 14.47 9.76 -0.16
N GLU A 60 13.79 10.67 0.56
CA GLU A 60 14.31 11.33 1.74
C GLU A 60 14.41 10.38 2.95
N TYR A 61 13.48 9.43 3.08
CA TYR A 61 13.53 8.40 4.12
C TYR A 61 14.65 7.38 3.85
N ASP A 62 14.82 6.97 2.60
CA ASP A 62 15.89 6.03 2.22
C ASP A 62 17.29 6.65 2.39
N THR A 63 17.42 7.95 2.06
CA THR A 63 18.66 8.71 2.28
C THR A 63 18.95 8.84 3.78
N PHE A 64 17.95 9.19 4.59
CA PHE A 64 18.06 9.23 6.06
C PHE A 64 18.42 7.87 6.68
N LEU A 65 17.84 6.77 6.20
CA LEU A 65 18.17 5.43 6.67
C LEU A 65 19.62 5.02 6.34
N SER A 66 20.11 5.39 5.15
CA SER A 66 21.50 5.12 4.74
C SER A 66 22.51 5.96 5.52
N GLU A 67 22.18 7.23 5.80
CA GLU A 67 22.97 8.11 6.65
C GLU A 67 22.98 7.61 8.10
N ALA A 68 21.82 7.23 8.65
CA ALA A 68 21.71 6.64 9.97
C ALA A 68 22.54 5.35 10.10
N GLN A 69 22.53 4.47 9.09
CA GLN A 69 23.37 3.26 9.08
C GLN A 69 24.88 3.58 9.09
N SER A 70 25.31 4.64 8.40
CA SER A 70 26.72 5.05 8.40
C SER A 70 27.18 5.72 9.69
N VAL A 71 26.26 6.34 10.43
CA VAL A 71 26.55 7.03 11.71
C VAL A 71 26.44 6.06 12.90
N ILE A 72 25.62 5.02 12.80
CA ILE A 72 25.47 3.97 13.81
C ILE A 72 26.59 2.91 13.60
N ASP A 73 27.85 3.29 13.78
CA ASP A 73 28.95 2.35 14.07
C ASP A 73 28.92 1.96 15.56
N VAL A 74 27.72 1.67 16.07
CA VAL A 74 27.49 1.28 17.46
C VAL A 74 27.42 -0.24 17.48
N LYS A 75 28.35 -0.88 18.19
CA LYS A 75 28.19 -2.27 18.61
C LYS A 75 26.85 -2.38 19.35
N LEU A 76 25.80 -2.79 18.63
CA LEU A 76 24.50 -3.07 19.22
C LEU A 76 24.73 -4.02 20.39
N SER A 77 24.22 -3.65 21.56
CA SER A 77 24.18 -4.54 22.71
C SER A 77 23.46 -5.83 22.34
N THR A 78 23.71 -6.89 23.11
CA THR A 78 23.03 -8.18 22.88
C THR A 78 21.51 -8.05 22.99
N VAL A 79 21.03 -7.11 23.83
CA VAL A 79 19.60 -6.76 23.96
C VAL A 79 19.06 -6.05 22.75
N GLU A 80 19.74 -5.01 22.26
CA GLU A 80 19.29 -4.30 21.08
C GLU A 80 19.20 -5.23 19.86
N THR A 81 20.11 -6.20 19.75
CA THR A 81 20.05 -7.22 18.71
C THR A 81 18.82 -8.14 18.85
N CYS A 82 18.51 -8.59 20.07
CA CYS A 82 17.32 -9.40 20.34
C CYS A 82 16.04 -8.62 20.03
N GLN A 83 15.95 -7.38 20.53
CA GLN A 83 14.81 -6.49 20.30
C GLN A 83 14.62 -6.19 18.82
N HIS A 84 15.72 -5.88 18.11
CA HIS A 84 15.68 -5.62 16.68
C HIS A 84 15.08 -6.80 15.90
N LYS A 85 15.46 -8.04 16.22
CA LYS A 85 14.89 -9.24 15.59
C LYS A 85 13.37 -9.34 15.80
N VAL A 86 12.89 -9.05 17.02
CA VAL A 86 11.44 -9.08 17.31
C VAL A 86 10.71 -7.92 16.62
N ILE A 87 11.29 -6.72 16.62
CA ILE A 87 10.75 -5.54 15.91
C ILE A 87 10.62 -5.84 14.41
N MET A 88 11.64 -6.43 13.79
CA MET A 88 11.59 -6.80 12.37
C MET A 88 10.51 -7.85 12.09
N LYS A 89 10.28 -8.78 13.01
CA LYS A 89 9.16 -9.73 12.92
C LYS A 89 7.81 -9.00 13.00
N ILE A 90 7.64 -8.05 13.92
CA ILE A 90 6.41 -7.25 14.00
C ILE A 90 6.21 -6.46 12.71
N LYS A 91 7.24 -5.75 12.20
CA LYS A 91 7.14 -4.98 10.95
C LYS A 91 6.73 -5.83 9.76
N SER A 92 7.33 -7.01 9.60
CA SER A 92 7.06 -7.88 8.44
C SER A 92 5.71 -8.61 8.50
N SER A 93 5.14 -8.82 9.70
CA SER A 93 3.92 -9.62 9.87
C SER A 93 2.71 -8.83 10.40
N CYS A 94 2.87 -7.58 10.80
CA CYS A 94 1.81 -6.74 11.39
C CYS A 94 0.54 -6.62 10.52
N ALA A 95 0.66 -6.74 9.20
CA ALA A 95 -0.49 -6.70 8.31
C ALA A 95 -1.50 -7.86 8.57
N SER A 96 -1.03 -9.01 9.04
CA SER A 96 -1.84 -10.22 9.23
C SER A 96 -1.90 -10.74 10.68
N LEU A 97 -1.15 -10.13 11.61
CA LEU A 97 -1.16 -10.50 13.03
C LEU A 97 -2.47 -10.12 13.72
N THR A 98 -2.93 -11.01 14.60
CA THR A 98 -3.99 -10.72 15.58
C THR A 98 -3.42 -9.96 16.78
N GLU A 99 -4.32 -9.38 17.59
CA GLU A 99 -3.94 -8.70 18.82
C GLU A 99 -3.25 -9.65 19.83
N GLU A 100 -3.69 -10.90 19.85
CA GLU A 100 -3.12 -11.93 20.71
C GLU A 100 -1.71 -12.32 20.24
N ASP A 101 -1.50 -12.48 18.93
CA ASP A 101 -0.17 -12.78 18.39
C ASP A 101 0.80 -11.61 18.62
N LEU A 102 0.32 -10.37 18.49
CA LEU A 102 1.10 -9.18 18.80
C LEU A 102 1.51 -9.17 20.27
N ALA A 103 0.59 -9.51 21.19
CA ALA A 103 0.90 -9.65 22.61
C ALA A 103 1.95 -10.73 22.87
N LYS A 104 1.91 -11.88 22.18
CA LYS A 104 2.93 -12.94 22.32
C LYS A 104 4.31 -12.45 21.86
N LEU A 105 4.36 -11.62 20.81
CA LEU A 105 5.60 -10.94 20.39
C LEU A 105 6.05 -9.91 21.43
N SER A 106 5.13 -9.23 22.12
CA SER A 106 5.47 -8.33 23.23
C SER A 106 6.12 -9.06 24.41
N ILE A 107 5.73 -10.31 24.67
CA ILE A 107 6.43 -11.17 25.66
C ILE A 107 7.84 -11.50 25.18
N SER A 108 8.05 -11.70 23.88
CA SER A 108 9.41 -11.88 23.32
C SER A 108 10.27 -10.62 23.51
N LEU A 109 9.70 -9.42 23.36
CA LEU A 109 10.39 -8.15 23.66
C LEU A 109 10.75 -8.04 25.14
N LEU A 110 9.83 -8.41 26.02
CA LEU A 110 10.08 -8.44 27.47
C LEU A 110 11.22 -9.41 27.80
N ASN A 111 11.20 -10.63 27.24
CA ASN A 111 12.25 -11.62 27.45
C ASN A 111 13.62 -11.14 26.94
N CYS A 112 13.67 -10.38 25.85
CA CYS A 112 14.93 -9.76 25.41
C CYS A 112 15.49 -8.83 26.50
N LYS A 113 14.62 -8.06 27.17
CA LYS A 113 15.02 -7.14 28.24
C LYS A 113 15.46 -7.89 29.50
N THR A 114 14.71 -8.93 29.92
CA THR A 114 15.04 -9.67 31.15
C THR A 114 16.24 -10.60 30.98
N SER A 115 16.53 -11.08 29.77
CA SER A 115 17.65 -11.98 29.50
C SER A 115 19.03 -11.39 29.79
N GLU A 116 19.22 -10.08 29.62
CA GLU A 116 20.49 -9.41 29.92
C GLU A 116 20.65 -9.10 31.41
N GLU A 117 19.53 -8.89 32.09
CA GLU A 117 19.47 -8.61 33.53
C GLU A 117 19.58 -9.90 34.37
N GLY A 118 19.69 -11.08 33.72
CA GLY A 118 19.71 -12.39 34.38
C GLY A 118 18.35 -12.77 35.00
N GLY A 119 17.29 -12.10 34.59
CA GLY A 119 15.94 -12.28 35.10
C GLY A 119 15.21 -13.49 34.51
N HIS A 120 14.04 -13.78 35.09
CA HIS A 120 13.14 -14.84 34.62
C HIS A 120 12.69 -14.59 33.18
N GLN A 121 12.67 -15.65 32.37
CA GLN A 121 12.15 -15.63 31.00
C GLN A 121 10.79 -16.32 30.97
N PHE A 122 9.81 -15.68 30.34
CA PHE A 122 8.46 -16.20 30.23
C PHE A 122 8.33 -17.08 28.99
N ILE A 123 8.04 -18.37 29.18
CA ILE A 123 7.82 -19.30 28.07
C ILE A 123 6.47 -18.96 27.44
N CYS A 124 6.50 -18.54 26.17
CA CYS A 124 5.28 -18.28 25.41
C CYS A 124 5.41 -18.86 24.00
N THR A 125 4.54 -19.82 23.68
CA THR A 125 4.47 -20.42 22.34
C THR A 125 3.23 -19.94 21.61
N ASN A 126 3.20 -20.05 20.28
CA ASN A 126 2.06 -19.62 19.49
C ASN A 126 0.74 -20.33 19.88
N LYS A 127 0.82 -21.54 20.44
CA LYS A 127 -0.34 -22.35 20.83
C LYS A 127 -0.93 -21.96 22.20
N MET A 128 -0.15 -21.30 23.04
CA MET A 128 -0.58 -20.88 24.37
C MET A 128 -1.45 -19.65 24.26
N THR A 129 -2.35 -19.45 25.22
CA THR A 129 -3.09 -18.19 25.34
C THR A 129 -2.22 -17.14 26.01
N ILE A 130 -2.58 -15.87 25.88
CA ILE A 130 -1.89 -14.80 26.60
C ILE A 130 -1.99 -14.96 28.11
N GLU A 131 -3.13 -15.41 28.62
CA GLU A 131 -3.31 -15.66 30.05
C GLU A 131 -2.31 -16.70 30.57
N GLU A 132 -2.07 -17.77 29.80
CA GLU A 132 -1.08 -18.79 30.14
C GLU A 132 0.34 -18.22 30.15
N CYS A 133 0.69 -17.39 29.15
CA CYS A 133 2.03 -16.80 29.06
C CYS A 133 2.32 -15.78 30.16
N THR A 134 1.30 -15.17 30.76
CA THR A 134 1.45 -14.08 31.74
C THR A 134 1.15 -14.52 33.18
N ARG A 135 0.78 -15.78 33.39
CA ARG A 135 0.35 -16.31 34.71
C ARG A 135 1.42 -16.16 35.80
N GLU A 136 2.68 -16.28 35.45
CA GLU A 136 3.81 -16.19 36.39
C GLU A 136 4.35 -14.76 36.57
N MET A 137 3.77 -13.77 35.88
CA MET A 137 4.24 -12.38 35.98
C MET A 137 3.81 -11.75 37.31
N ASP A 138 4.76 -11.16 38.01
CA ASP A 138 4.48 -10.29 39.15
C ASP A 138 3.99 -8.91 38.68
N SER A 139 3.67 -8.03 39.63
CA SER A 139 3.14 -6.69 39.30
C SER A 139 4.13 -5.83 38.50
N GLU A 140 5.43 -6.01 38.69
CA GLU A 140 6.47 -5.25 37.99
C GLU A 140 6.61 -5.74 36.55
N MET A 141 6.71 -7.06 36.36
CA MET A 141 6.78 -7.70 35.06
C MET A 141 5.50 -7.49 34.25
N TRP A 142 4.33 -7.54 34.89
CA TRP A 142 3.05 -7.22 34.24
C TRP A 142 3.01 -5.76 33.75
N LYS A 143 3.60 -4.83 34.49
CA LYS A 143 3.74 -3.43 34.05
C LYS A 143 4.71 -3.31 32.87
N ALA A 144 5.86 -3.97 32.95
CA ALA A 144 6.84 -3.99 31.86
C ALA A 144 6.26 -4.61 30.58
N PHE A 145 5.53 -5.72 30.70
CA PHE A 145 4.79 -6.34 29.61
C PHE A 145 3.83 -5.36 28.93
N ARG A 146 3.00 -4.63 29.69
CA ARG A 146 2.07 -3.64 29.12
C ARG A 146 2.80 -2.55 28.33
N VAL A 147 3.92 -2.03 28.86
CA VAL A 147 4.73 -1.03 28.15
C VAL A 147 5.26 -1.59 26.83
N MET A 148 5.83 -2.79 26.83
CA MET A 148 6.32 -3.44 25.61
C MET A 148 5.18 -3.72 24.61
N HIS A 149 3.99 -4.03 25.11
CA HIS A 149 2.82 -4.29 24.29
C HIS A 149 2.27 -3.02 23.62
N ASP A 150 2.17 -1.92 24.36
CA ASP A 150 1.75 -0.63 23.81
C ASP A 150 2.76 -0.12 22.76
N GLN A 151 4.05 -0.35 22.97
CA GLN A 151 5.09 -0.07 21.97
C GLN A 151 4.92 -0.93 20.72
N ALA A 152 4.69 -2.24 20.88
CA ALA A 152 4.45 -3.15 19.76
C ALA A 152 3.21 -2.76 18.94
N ARG A 153 2.13 -2.32 19.61
CA ARG A 153 0.94 -1.76 18.98
C ARG A 153 1.26 -0.51 18.18
N SER A 154 1.92 0.47 18.80
CA SER A 154 2.32 1.73 18.14
C SER A 154 3.16 1.46 16.88
N LEU A 155 4.15 0.58 16.98
CA LEU A 155 4.97 0.14 15.84
C LEU A 155 4.10 -0.47 14.73
N CYS A 156 3.20 -1.39 15.09
CA CYS A 156 2.32 -2.03 14.12
C CYS A 156 1.36 -1.02 13.45
N PHE A 157 0.83 -0.06 14.20
CA PHE A 157 0.02 1.02 13.62
C PHE A 157 0.82 1.84 12.60
N SER A 158 2.06 2.22 12.91
CA SER A 158 2.93 2.95 11.99
C SER A 158 3.18 2.16 10.69
N VAL A 159 3.46 0.86 10.79
CA VAL A 159 3.65 -0.02 9.63
C VAL A 159 2.38 -0.10 8.78
N ARG A 160 1.21 -0.24 9.39
CA ARG A 160 -0.07 -0.27 8.66
C ARG A 160 -0.36 1.06 7.96
N GLN A 161 0.02 2.18 8.56
CA GLN A 161 -0.10 3.49 7.93
C GLN A 161 0.83 3.60 6.71
N GLN A 162 2.08 3.15 6.82
CA GLN A 162 3.00 3.10 5.68
C GLN A 162 2.48 2.21 4.55
N LEU A 163 1.94 1.03 4.89
CA LEU A 163 1.34 0.13 3.91
C LEU A 163 0.14 0.79 3.20
N PHE A 164 -0.72 1.48 3.95
CA PHE A 164 -1.85 2.21 3.38
C PHE A 164 -1.40 3.34 2.46
N LYS A 165 -0.37 4.12 2.85
CA LYS A 165 0.25 5.15 2.02
C LYS A 165 0.74 4.53 0.70
N ALA A 166 1.57 3.50 0.76
CA ALA A 166 2.12 2.83 -0.43
C ALA A 166 1.03 2.26 -1.36
N MET A 167 -0.03 1.65 -0.80
CA MET A 167 -1.15 1.16 -1.62
C MET A 167 -1.92 2.31 -2.29
N THR A 168 -2.13 3.41 -1.57
CA THR A 168 -2.81 4.60 -2.11
C THR A 168 -2.00 5.20 -3.26
N GLU A 169 -0.69 5.31 -3.12
CA GLU A 169 0.22 5.77 -4.16
C GLU A 169 0.12 4.92 -5.43
N MET A 170 0.16 3.60 -5.28
CA MET A 170 0.00 2.67 -6.40
C MET A 170 -1.33 2.87 -7.11
N VAL A 171 -2.43 3.00 -6.36
CA VAL A 171 -3.78 3.20 -6.92
C VAL A 171 -3.87 4.55 -7.64
N VAL A 172 -3.33 5.62 -7.06
CA VAL A 172 -3.33 6.97 -7.68
C VAL A 172 -2.51 6.96 -8.97
N ASN A 173 -1.31 6.39 -8.95
CA ASN A 173 -0.47 6.25 -10.15
C ASN A 173 -1.19 5.43 -11.23
N LYS A 174 -1.85 4.33 -10.84
CA LYS A 174 -2.61 3.49 -11.78
C LYS A 174 -3.80 4.23 -12.38
N LEU A 175 -4.55 4.97 -11.57
CA LEU A 175 -5.68 5.78 -12.02
C LEU A 175 -5.21 6.84 -13.02
N MET A 176 -4.13 7.54 -12.70
CA MET A 176 -3.54 8.55 -13.56
C MET A 176 -3.11 7.97 -14.92
N HIS A 177 -2.38 6.85 -14.94
CA HIS A 177 -1.99 6.18 -16.18
C HIS A 177 -3.20 5.72 -17.00
N THR A 178 -4.24 5.22 -16.35
CA THR A 178 -5.47 4.77 -17.02
C THR A 178 -6.20 5.94 -17.66
N SER A 179 -6.35 7.06 -16.94
CA SER A 179 -6.96 8.29 -17.46
C SER A 179 -6.21 8.85 -18.66
N GLN A 180 -4.86 8.84 -18.63
CA GLN A 180 -4.05 9.25 -19.76
C GLN A 180 -4.22 8.34 -20.98
N ALA A 181 -4.26 7.01 -20.77
CA ALA A 181 -4.50 6.05 -21.84
C ALA A 181 -5.87 6.26 -22.50
N GLN A 182 -6.90 6.58 -21.70
CA GLN A 182 -8.24 6.92 -22.20
C GLN A 182 -8.22 8.21 -23.03
N LEU A 183 -7.57 9.27 -22.54
CA LEU A 183 -7.44 10.54 -23.29
C LEU A 183 -6.70 10.36 -24.61
N LYS A 184 -5.62 9.58 -24.64
CA LYS A 184 -4.90 9.25 -25.88
C LYS A 184 -5.79 8.51 -26.86
N SER A 185 -6.56 7.52 -26.40
CA SER A 185 -7.49 6.77 -27.22
C SER A 185 -8.60 7.66 -27.82
N MET A 186 -9.12 8.61 -27.04
CA MET A 186 -10.11 9.59 -27.53
C MET A 186 -9.54 10.52 -28.62
N LYS A 187 -8.29 10.97 -28.47
CA LYS A 187 -7.62 11.80 -29.50
C LYS A 187 -7.46 11.05 -30.83
N VAL A 188 -7.09 9.76 -30.79
CA VAL A 188 -6.96 8.93 -32.00
C VAL A 188 -8.30 8.79 -32.72
N LEU A 189 -9.39 8.59 -31.98
CA LEU A 189 -10.73 8.46 -32.57
C LEU A 189 -11.23 9.76 -33.23
N GLN A 190 -10.87 10.93 -32.71
CA GLN A 190 -11.21 12.22 -33.35
C GLN A 190 -10.58 12.36 -34.74
N VAL A 191 -9.35 11.88 -34.94
CA VAL A 191 -8.68 11.96 -36.26
C VAL A 191 -9.37 11.08 -37.31
N ILE A 192 -9.95 9.94 -36.90
CA ILE A 192 -10.63 9.01 -37.81
C ILE A 192 -12.01 9.53 -38.25
N ILE A 193 -12.68 10.33 -37.42
CA ILE A 193 -14.03 10.88 -37.72
C ILE A 193 -13.96 12.09 -38.68
N PHE A 194 -12.80 12.73 -38.83
CA PHE A 194 -12.59 13.85 -39.76
C PHE A 194 -12.03 13.43 -41.14
N CYS A 195 -12.02 12.12 -41.46
CA CYS A 195 -11.72 11.58 -42.78
C CYS A 195 -13.00 11.05 -43.43
#